data_AF-A0A955VDM2-F1
#
_entry.id   AF-A0A955VDM2-F1
#
_cell.length_a   1.000
_cell.length_b   1.000
_cell.length_c   1.000
_cell.angle_alpha   90.00
_cell.angle_beta   90.00
_cell.angle_gamma   90.00
#
_symmetry.space_group_name_H-M   'P 1'
#
loop_
_entity.id
_entity.type
_entity.pdbx_description
1 polymer ?
#
loop_
_entity_poly.entity_id
_entity_poly.type
_entity_poly.pdbx_seq_one_letter_code
_entity_poly.pdbx_strand_id
1 'polypeptide(L)'
;MAQRFSTWLGVAALLLGGALGACGDGAAVEAPADAVDAVDALADVGADTLVTGDAGDAGDADDTADSAAPDDADDTAIAEDSGGDDVAEDTAGEDSAPGDAADTDTDTDAVETVPTVGFGAISGDCGVIDTELADPGPTLFVNHIDFGDDPYDAADLDLLTDGGQAIIAAGNAGGSSLYSEVFAYELLARCELATLLKTETTIEYVGDGKITDLLVEIDGEKVGVSVTRAVAFPFDSTYTEAQAKSLLEKKLGDILLSSGHVAESDRWVKQILSVVAYGDQHAAAIESAWASIDAAVRADTIVIVTVSDGDDAFLY
;
A
#
# COMPACT_ATOMS: atom_id res chain seq x y z
N MET A 1 -27.69 -48.68 1.94
CA MET A 1 -28.30 -48.11 3.17
C MET A 1 -28.92 -46.78 2.79
N ALA A 2 -30.07 -46.45 3.36
CA ALA A 2 -31.12 -45.59 2.79
C ALA A 2 -30.72 -44.15 2.39
N GLN A 3 -31.27 -43.73 1.26
CA GLN A 3 -31.41 -42.34 0.79
C GLN A 3 -32.34 -41.54 1.73
N ARG A 4 -32.09 -40.23 1.89
CA ARG A 4 -33.09 -39.26 2.32
C ARG A 4 -33.04 -38.01 1.44
N PHE A 5 -34.03 -37.94 0.55
CA PHE A 5 -34.55 -36.72 -0.05
C PHE A 5 -35.25 -35.89 1.04
N SER A 6 -35.05 -34.57 1.04
CA SER A 6 -35.95 -33.63 1.70
C SER A 6 -36.32 -32.52 0.72
N THR A 7 -37.50 -32.68 0.14
CA THR A 7 -38.29 -31.69 -0.58
C THR A 7 -38.66 -30.52 0.33
N TRP A 8 -38.42 -29.29 -0.14
CA TRP A 8 -39.14 -28.10 0.34
C TRP A 8 -39.94 -27.53 -0.83
N LEU A 9 -41.26 -27.55 -0.68
CA LEU A 9 -42.22 -27.04 -1.63
C LEU A 9 -43.14 -26.06 -0.89
N GLY A 10 -43.08 -24.80 -1.32
CA GLY A 10 -44.20 -23.85 -1.39
C GLY A 10 -44.68 -23.20 -0.09
N VAL A 11 -44.71 -21.86 -0.07
CA VAL A 11 -45.96 -21.08 0.01
C VAL A 11 -45.76 -19.76 -0.75
N ALA A 12 -46.55 -19.57 -1.80
CA ALA A 12 -46.81 -18.27 -2.41
C ALA A 12 -47.90 -17.53 -1.61
N ALA A 13 -47.71 -16.25 -1.33
CA ALA A 13 -48.78 -15.37 -0.87
C ALA A 13 -48.79 -14.09 -1.71
N LEU A 14 -49.91 -13.99 -2.42
CA LEU A 14 -50.37 -12.93 -3.31
C LEU A 14 -50.80 -11.71 -2.48
N LEU A 15 -50.32 -10.50 -2.79
CA LEU A 15 -50.99 -9.26 -2.40
C LEU A 15 -51.09 -8.32 -3.60
N LEU A 16 -52.23 -8.42 -4.29
CA LEU A 16 -52.81 -7.35 -5.09
C LEU A 16 -53.45 -6.33 -4.14
N GLY A 17 -53.13 -5.05 -4.33
CA GLY A 17 -53.82 -3.94 -3.67
C GLY A 17 -53.49 -2.64 -4.37
N GLY A 18 -54.26 -2.32 -5.42
CA GLY A 18 -54.16 -1.05 -6.12
C GLY A 18 -54.74 0.11 -5.34
N ALA A 19 -54.19 1.31 -5.57
CA ALA A 19 -54.85 2.57 -5.32
C ALA A 19 -54.60 3.49 -6.52
N LEU A 20 -55.66 3.70 -7.30
CA LEU A 20 -55.84 4.86 -8.18
C LEU A 20 -55.95 6.12 -7.31
N GLY A 21 -55.29 7.21 -7.68
CA GLY A 21 -55.58 8.51 -7.09
C GLY A 21 -54.65 9.65 -7.48
N ALA A 22 -55.21 10.56 -8.28
CA ALA A 22 -54.90 11.98 -8.40
C ALA A 22 -53.73 12.43 -9.31
N CYS A 23 -54.13 12.98 -10.46
CA CYS A 23 -53.43 14.04 -11.18
C CYS A 23 -53.25 15.27 -10.27
N GLY A 24 -52.02 15.77 -10.19
CA GLY A 24 -51.70 17.09 -9.64
C GLY A 24 -50.73 17.78 -10.59
N ASP A 25 -51.24 18.81 -11.26
CA ASP A 25 -50.48 19.76 -12.07
C ASP A 25 -49.45 20.53 -11.22
N GLY A 26 -48.28 20.76 -11.81
CA GLY A 26 -47.55 22.02 -11.69
C GLY A 26 -46.76 22.28 -10.41
N ALA A 27 -45.50 21.86 -10.41
CA ALA A 27 -44.41 22.68 -9.89
C ALA A 27 -43.11 22.27 -10.61
N ALA A 28 -42.53 23.21 -11.35
CA ALA A 28 -41.18 23.09 -11.84
C ALA A 28 -40.25 22.96 -10.62
N VAL A 29 -39.63 21.80 -10.46
CA VAL A 29 -38.50 21.65 -9.55
C VAL A 29 -37.30 22.16 -10.32
N GLU A 30 -36.88 23.39 -9.98
CA GLU A 30 -35.59 23.91 -10.37
C GLU A 30 -34.52 22.92 -9.92
N ALA A 31 -33.71 22.48 -10.89
CA ALA A 31 -32.47 21.78 -10.62
C ALA A 31 -31.58 22.69 -9.74
N PRO A 32 -30.97 22.20 -8.66
CA PRO A 32 -29.92 22.97 -8.01
C PRO A 32 -28.73 23.01 -8.97
N ALA A 33 -28.57 24.15 -9.63
CA ALA A 33 -27.30 24.59 -10.17
C ALA A 33 -26.48 25.12 -8.99
N ASP A 34 -25.69 24.25 -8.37
CA ASP A 34 -24.54 24.63 -7.55
C ASP A 34 -23.57 23.45 -7.52
N ALA A 35 -22.84 23.32 -8.63
CA ALA A 35 -21.59 22.59 -8.73
C ALA A 35 -20.51 23.60 -9.14
N VAL A 36 -20.08 24.41 -8.17
CA VAL A 36 -18.87 25.24 -8.23
C VAL A 36 -18.34 25.39 -6.80
N ASP A 37 -17.02 25.37 -6.68
CA ASP A 37 -16.20 25.52 -5.45
C ASP A 37 -16.13 24.34 -4.48
N ALA A 38 -15.43 23.29 -4.93
CA ALA A 38 -14.57 22.48 -4.07
C ALA A 38 -13.09 22.88 -4.33
N VAL A 39 -12.74 24.12 -3.98
CA VAL A 39 -11.35 24.60 -3.90
C VAL A 39 -11.10 25.24 -2.53
N ASP A 40 -11.44 24.56 -1.45
CA ASP A 40 -11.06 25.02 -0.10
C ASP A 40 -11.00 23.90 0.96
N ALA A 41 -10.29 22.80 0.65
CA ALA A 41 -10.07 21.71 1.60
C ALA A 41 -8.59 21.25 1.71
N LEU A 42 -7.64 22.09 1.32
CA LEU A 42 -6.19 21.82 1.43
C LEU A 42 -5.48 22.64 2.52
N ALA A 43 -6.16 22.85 3.66
CA ALA A 43 -5.57 23.50 4.83
C ALA A 43 -5.62 22.58 6.05
N ASP A 44 -5.10 21.36 5.94
CA ASP A 44 -4.67 20.57 7.09
C ASP A 44 -3.36 19.81 6.81
N VAL A 45 -2.41 20.51 6.20
CA VAL A 45 -0.99 20.22 6.43
C VAL A 45 -0.61 21.01 7.68
N GLY A 46 -0.53 20.29 8.81
CA GLY A 46 -0.28 20.85 10.13
C GLY A 46 0.74 21.98 10.14
N ALA A 47 0.27 23.19 10.34
CA ALA A 47 1.07 24.30 10.82
C ALA A 47 1.36 24.05 12.30
N ASP A 48 2.35 23.19 12.58
CA ASP A 48 2.92 23.12 13.92
C ASP A 48 3.80 24.35 14.13
N THR A 49 3.42 25.09 15.16
CA THR A 49 4.05 26.29 15.69
C THR A 49 5.56 26.17 15.83
N LEU A 50 6.29 26.78 14.90
CA LEU A 50 7.67 27.20 15.09
C LEU A 50 7.75 28.17 16.27
N VAL A 51 8.05 27.63 17.45
CA VAL A 51 8.55 28.41 18.60
C VAL A 51 9.91 28.98 18.19
N THR A 52 9.90 30.22 17.74
CA THR A 52 11.12 31.02 17.62
C THR A 52 11.61 31.38 19.02
N GLY A 53 12.51 30.56 19.55
CA GLY A 53 13.29 30.84 20.75
C GLY A 53 14.28 31.95 20.47
N ASP A 54 13.95 33.12 20.99
CA ASP A 54 14.73 34.36 21.04
C ASP A 54 16.06 34.21 21.83
N ALA A 55 16.94 35.15 21.55
CA ALA A 55 18.36 35.22 21.81
C ALA A 55 18.82 35.21 23.28
N GLY A 56 20.03 34.69 23.49
CA GLY A 56 20.90 34.94 24.65
C GLY A 56 22.27 34.32 24.36
N ASP A 57 23.24 35.06 23.82
CA ASP A 57 24.13 36.00 24.52
C ASP A 57 25.42 35.32 25.05
N ALA A 58 26.53 35.88 24.56
CA ALA A 58 27.95 35.86 24.94
C ALA A 58 28.58 34.65 25.66
N GLY A 59 29.64 34.13 25.05
CA GLY A 59 30.60 33.22 25.67
C GLY A 59 31.87 33.03 24.86
N ASP A 60 32.62 34.13 24.75
CA ASP A 60 33.97 34.26 24.19
C ASP A 60 34.98 33.36 24.94
N ALA A 61 35.76 32.54 24.22
CA ALA A 61 37.04 31.97 24.66
C ALA A 61 37.81 31.38 23.46
N ASP A 62 38.57 32.27 22.83
CA ASP A 62 39.94 32.09 22.33
C ASP A 62 40.64 30.78 22.76
N ASP A 63 41.08 29.96 21.80
CA ASP A 63 42.40 29.31 21.91
C ASP A 63 42.99 28.87 20.55
N THR A 64 43.87 29.73 20.06
CA THR A 64 45.17 29.51 19.41
C THR A 64 45.54 28.20 18.69
N ALA A 65 45.98 28.38 17.43
CA ALA A 65 47.23 27.90 16.79
C ALA A 65 47.62 26.41 16.94
N ASP A 66 47.96 25.63 15.91
CA ASP A 66 49.15 25.69 15.05
C ASP A 66 49.31 24.19 14.65
N SER A 67 49.42 23.72 13.42
CA SER A 67 50.66 23.68 12.63
C SER A 67 50.61 22.41 11.75
N ALA A 68 51.19 22.53 10.55
CA ALA A 68 51.90 21.50 9.82
C ALA A 68 51.16 20.26 9.25
N ALA A 69 50.98 20.29 7.92
CA ALA A 69 51.27 19.15 7.03
C ALA A 69 52.80 18.84 7.07
N PRO A 70 53.32 17.65 6.69
CA PRO A 70 53.10 17.06 5.35
C PRO A 70 53.09 15.51 5.27
N ASP A 71 52.82 15.04 4.04
CA ASP A 71 53.32 13.85 3.32
C ASP A 71 53.71 12.58 4.11
N ASP A 72 53.18 11.43 3.70
CA ASP A 72 54.04 10.31 3.25
C ASP A 72 53.26 9.20 2.52
N ALA A 73 53.97 8.57 1.60
CA ALA A 73 53.56 7.58 0.62
C ALA A 73 53.58 6.13 1.15
N ASP A 74 52.81 5.25 0.49
CA ASP A 74 53.11 3.82 0.23
C ASP A 74 51.97 3.31 -0.68
N ASP A 75 52.13 2.97 -1.95
CA ASP A 75 52.97 1.93 -2.57
C ASP A 75 52.78 0.53 -1.96
N THR A 76 51.93 -0.30 -2.57
CA THR A 76 52.18 -1.73 -2.73
C THR A 76 51.30 -2.31 -3.83
N ALA A 77 51.95 -2.68 -4.93
CA ALA A 77 51.43 -3.58 -5.95
C ALA A 77 51.46 -5.05 -5.46
N ILE A 78 50.42 -5.83 -5.77
CA ILE A 78 50.42 -7.31 -5.87
C ILE A 78 49.41 -7.65 -6.98
N ALA A 79 49.85 -7.92 -8.20
CA ALA A 79 50.32 -9.19 -8.78
C ALA A 79 49.18 -10.13 -9.22
N GLU A 80 49.29 -10.52 -10.50
CA GLU A 80 48.48 -11.44 -11.30
C GLU A 80 48.48 -12.87 -10.72
N ASP A 81 47.40 -13.63 -10.91
CA ASP A 81 47.50 -15.09 -11.05
C ASP A 81 46.36 -15.66 -11.91
N SER A 82 46.61 -16.86 -12.41
CA SER A 82 46.35 -17.40 -13.73
C SER A 82 45.58 -18.72 -13.61
N GLY A 83 44.99 -19.17 -14.72
CA GLY A 83 44.55 -20.57 -14.91
C GLY A 83 43.08 -20.81 -14.51
N GLY A 84 42.19 -21.34 -15.33
CA GLY A 84 42.36 -22.35 -16.37
C GLY A 84 42.01 -23.72 -15.77
N ASP A 85 40.83 -24.25 -16.09
CA ASP A 85 40.72 -25.68 -16.38
C ASP A 85 39.43 -26.02 -17.15
N ASP A 86 39.65 -26.63 -18.31
CA ASP A 86 38.71 -27.34 -19.14
C ASP A 86 38.44 -28.72 -18.51
N VAL A 87 37.18 -29.13 -18.35
CA VAL A 87 36.86 -30.56 -18.29
C VAL A 87 35.58 -30.85 -19.09
N ALA A 88 35.79 -31.60 -20.17
CA ALA A 88 34.81 -32.18 -21.05
C ALA A 88 34.38 -33.59 -20.59
N GLU A 89 33.43 -34.15 -21.35
CA GLU A 89 33.02 -35.57 -21.47
C GLU A 89 31.95 -36.05 -20.47
N ASP A 90 30.73 -36.33 -20.93
CA ASP A 90 30.25 -37.48 -21.74
C ASP A 90 29.80 -38.64 -20.84
N THR A 91 28.53 -39.05 -20.95
CA THR A 91 28.16 -40.47 -21.09
C THR A 91 26.65 -40.63 -21.29
N ALA A 92 26.33 -41.16 -22.46
CA ALA A 92 25.06 -41.78 -22.80
C ALA A 92 24.71 -42.97 -21.88
N GLY A 93 23.41 -43.19 -21.66
CA GLY A 93 22.88 -44.37 -21.00
C GLY A 93 21.39 -44.53 -21.29
N GLU A 94 21.08 -45.34 -22.30
CA GLU A 94 19.75 -45.85 -22.63
C GLU A 94 19.21 -46.74 -21.48
N ASP A 95 17.91 -46.66 -21.14
CA ASP A 95 17.11 -47.90 -21.04
C ASP A 95 15.60 -47.65 -21.09
N SER A 96 14.93 -48.54 -21.80
CA SER A 96 13.49 -48.52 -22.08
C SER A 96 12.72 -49.34 -21.05
N ALA A 97 11.59 -48.83 -20.56
CA ALA A 97 10.55 -49.65 -19.94
C ALA A 97 9.15 -49.15 -20.36
N PRO A 98 8.25 -50.04 -20.83
CA PRO A 98 6.90 -49.66 -21.22
C PRO A 98 5.89 -49.95 -20.11
N GLY A 99 4.96 -49.01 -19.92
CA GLY A 99 3.62 -49.30 -19.44
C GLY A 99 3.39 -49.06 -17.96
N ASP A 100 2.86 -47.88 -17.63
CA ASP A 100 1.75 -47.80 -16.69
C ASP A 100 0.83 -46.66 -17.10
N ALA A 101 -0.45 -46.96 -17.28
CA ALA A 101 -1.48 -45.98 -17.59
C ALA A 101 -1.78 -45.20 -16.31
N ALA A 102 -0.96 -44.18 -16.05
CA ALA A 102 -1.19 -43.25 -14.97
C ALA A 102 -2.38 -42.36 -15.34
N ASP A 103 -3.44 -42.49 -14.54
CA ASP A 103 -4.52 -41.53 -14.39
C ASP A 103 -3.88 -40.20 -13.96
N THR A 104 -3.55 -39.35 -14.92
CA THR A 104 -3.11 -37.98 -14.65
C THR A 104 -4.35 -37.13 -14.43
N ASP A 105 -4.97 -37.30 -13.26
CA ASP A 105 -5.71 -36.24 -12.59
C ASP A 105 -4.69 -35.14 -12.27
N THR A 106 -4.27 -34.43 -13.31
CA THR A 106 -3.59 -33.14 -13.21
C THR A 106 -4.67 -32.14 -12.86
N ASP A 107 -5.14 -32.19 -11.62
CA ASP A 107 -5.61 -31.00 -10.90
C ASP A 107 -4.40 -30.07 -10.82
N THR A 108 -4.13 -29.43 -11.95
CA THR A 108 -3.19 -28.32 -12.02
C THR A 108 -3.98 -27.19 -11.40
N ASP A 109 -3.86 -27.04 -10.08
CA ASP A 109 -4.29 -25.85 -9.37
C ASP A 109 -3.75 -24.67 -10.17
N ALA A 110 -4.64 -24.00 -10.90
CA ALA A 110 -4.27 -22.90 -11.75
C ALA A 110 -3.77 -21.82 -10.80
N VAL A 111 -2.44 -21.65 -10.75
CA VAL A 111 -1.82 -20.56 -9.99
C VAL A 111 -2.46 -19.27 -10.50
N GLU A 112 -3.15 -18.58 -9.61
CA GLU A 112 -3.80 -17.33 -9.95
C GLU A 112 -2.74 -16.34 -10.41
N THR A 113 -2.90 -15.82 -11.63
CA THR A 113 -1.92 -14.91 -12.22
C THR A 113 -2.16 -13.52 -11.69
N VAL A 114 -1.16 -12.97 -11.00
CA VAL A 114 -1.16 -11.58 -10.51
C VAL A 114 -0.39 -10.65 -11.48
N PRO A 115 -0.74 -9.35 -11.57
CA PRO A 115 -1.89 -8.71 -10.93
C PRO A 115 -3.22 -9.21 -11.53
N THR A 116 -4.24 -9.36 -10.69
CA THR A 116 -5.59 -9.63 -11.18
C THR A 116 -6.19 -8.38 -11.86
N VAL A 117 -7.20 -8.60 -12.70
CA VAL A 117 -7.85 -7.51 -13.46
C VAL A 117 -8.63 -6.57 -12.53
N GLY A 118 -8.67 -5.28 -12.86
CA GLY A 118 -9.39 -4.25 -12.10
C GLY A 118 -9.20 -2.85 -12.70
N PHE A 119 -9.65 -1.82 -11.99
CA PHE A 119 -9.47 -0.42 -12.42
C PHE A 119 -7.99 0.00 -12.37
N GLY A 120 -7.49 0.58 -13.46
CA GLY A 120 -6.07 0.92 -13.63
C GLY A 120 -5.17 -0.29 -13.92
N ALA A 121 -4.09 -0.04 -14.67
CA ALA A 121 -3.10 -1.04 -15.04
C ALA A 121 -1.94 -1.06 -14.04
N ILE A 122 -1.67 -2.22 -13.43
CA ILE A 122 -0.58 -2.39 -12.45
C ILE A 122 0.67 -2.92 -13.15
N SER A 123 1.84 -2.39 -12.79
CA SER A 123 3.15 -2.90 -13.23
C SER A 123 4.23 -2.72 -12.14
N GLY A 124 5.39 -3.38 -12.28
CA GLY A 124 6.45 -3.38 -11.26
C GLY A 124 6.35 -4.58 -10.32
N ASP A 125 6.72 -4.39 -9.05
CA ASP A 125 6.68 -5.44 -8.03
C ASP A 125 5.23 -5.84 -7.70
N CYS A 126 4.92 -7.13 -7.85
CA CYS A 126 3.59 -7.68 -7.65
C CYS A 126 3.69 -9.19 -7.38
N GLY A 127 3.04 -9.69 -6.33
CA GLY A 127 3.19 -11.07 -5.87
C GLY A 127 4.57 -11.30 -5.25
N VAL A 128 5.00 -10.35 -4.42
CA VAL A 128 6.35 -10.33 -3.82
C VAL A 128 6.30 -10.46 -2.29
N ILE A 129 5.12 -10.36 -1.68
CA ILE A 129 4.96 -10.49 -0.24
C ILE A 129 4.68 -11.96 0.08
N ASP A 130 5.76 -12.74 0.13
CA ASP A 130 5.68 -14.16 0.48
C ASP A 130 6.36 -14.37 1.84
N THR A 131 7.66 -14.65 1.81
CA THR A 131 8.47 -14.95 3.00
C THR A 131 8.67 -13.73 3.91
N GLU A 132 8.46 -12.54 3.36
CA GLU A 132 8.57 -11.24 3.99
C GLU A 132 7.61 -11.10 5.16
N LEU A 133 6.43 -11.74 5.11
CA LEU A 133 5.49 -11.75 6.23
C LEU A 133 6.10 -12.40 7.49
N ALA A 134 6.98 -13.38 7.33
CA ALA A 134 7.65 -14.07 8.42
C ALA A 134 9.05 -13.49 8.74
N ASP A 135 9.68 -12.76 7.82
CA ASP A 135 11.00 -12.16 8.02
C ASP A 135 10.89 -10.90 8.91
N PRO A 136 11.55 -10.81 10.07
CA PRO A 136 11.49 -9.62 10.93
C PRO A 136 12.22 -8.40 10.36
N GLY A 137 12.87 -8.53 9.20
CA GLY A 137 13.60 -7.47 8.52
C GLY A 137 12.67 -6.51 7.76
N PRO A 138 12.99 -5.19 7.77
CA PRO A 138 12.23 -4.23 6.98
C PRO A 138 12.52 -4.39 5.49
N THR A 139 11.48 -4.36 4.66
CA THR A 139 11.58 -4.45 3.20
C THR A 139 10.89 -3.27 2.53
N LEU A 140 11.29 -2.98 1.28
CA LEU A 140 10.66 -1.96 0.45
C LEU A 140 10.47 -2.50 -0.96
N PHE A 141 9.27 -2.29 -1.50
CA PHE A 141 8.89 -2.63 -2.88
C PHE A 141 8.36 -1.42 -3.62
N VAL A 142 8.51 -1.42 -4.95
CA VAL A 142 8.03 -0.32 -5.79
C VAL A 142 7.20 -0.87 -6.95
N ASN A 143 6.03 -0.30 -7.14
CA ASN A 143 5.17 -0.59 -8.27
C ASN A 143 4.44 0.66 -8.76
N HIS A 144 3.66 0.46 -9.82
CA HIS A 144 2.93 1.50 -10.51
C HIS A 144 1.47 1.09 -10.67
N ILE A 145 0.59 2.09 -10.64
CA ILE A 145 -0.79 1.97 -11.11
C ILE A 145 -1.10 3.13 -12.07
N ASP A 146 -1.44 2.79 -13.31
CA ASP A 146 -1.76 3.74 -14.37
C ASP A 146 -3.27 3.79 -14.59
N PHE A 147 -3.88 4.94 -14.32
CA PHE A 147 -5.31 5.22 -14.51
C PHE A 147 -5.65 5.68 -15.94
N GLY A 148 -4.65 5.89 -16.80
CA GLY A 148 -4.85 6.38 -18.16
C GLY A 148 -5.47 7.79 -18.17
N ASP A 149 -6.38 8.03 -19.11
CA ASP A 149 -7.09 9.31 -19.26
C ASP A 149 -8.48 9.31 -18.60
N ASP A 150 -8.77 8.33 -17.73
CA ASP A 150 -10.08 8.11 -17.10
C ASP A 150 -9.94 8.15 -15.57
N PRO A 151 -10.20 9.30 -14.92
CA PRO A 151 -10.10 9.38 -13.46
C PRO A 151 -11.21 8.54 -12.84
N TYR A 152 -10.90 7.86 -11.73
CA TYR A 152 -11.88 7.04 -11.04
C TYR A 152 -13.15 7.83 -10.69
N ASP A 153 -14.31 7.29 -11.06
CA ASP A 153 -15.60 7.80 -10.63
C ASP A 153 -16.59 6.69 -10.21
N ALA A 154 -17.82 7.09 -9.87
CA ALA A 154 -18.83 6.16 -9.37
C ALA A 154 -19.29 5.11 -10.42
N ALA A 155 -19.06 5.35 -11.71
CA ALA A 155 -19.34 4.38 -12.77
C ALA A 155 -18.34 3.23 -12.77
N ASP A 156 -17.14 3.42 -12.19
CA ASP A 156 -16.06 2.43 -12.12
C ASP A 156 -16.12 1.55 -10.87
N LEU A 157 -17.15 1.70 -10.03
CA LEU A 157 -17.28 0.96 -8.78
C LEU A 157 -17.23 -0.56 -8.98
N ASP A 158 -17.78 -1.07 -10.08
CA ASP A 158 -17.78 -2.51 -10.41
C ASP A 158 -16.44 -3.02 -10.97
N LEU A 159 -15.50 -2.12 -11.25
CA LEU A 159 -14.13 -2.44 -11.63
C LEU A 159 -13.19 -2.58 -10.42
N LEU A 160 -13.66 -2.23 -9.22
CA LEU A 160 -12.96 -2.49 -7.97
C LEU A 160 -13.28 -3.88 -7.42
N THR A 161 -12.37 -4.44 -6.63
CA THR A 161 -12.65 -5.66 -5.88
C THR A 161 -13.76 -5.44 -4.84
N ASP A 162 -14.37 -6.52 -4.35
CA ASP A 162 -15.40 -6.47 -3.30
C ASP A 162 -14.91 -5.71 -2.05
N GLY A 163 -13.63 -5.84 -1.70
CA GLY A 163 -13.05 -5.11 -0.57
C GLY A 163 -12.86 -3.62 -0.85
N GLY A 164 -12.46 -3.23 -2.07
CA GLY A 164 -12.37 -1.81 -2.47
C GLY A 164 -13.76 -1.14 -2.42
N GLN A 165 -14.79 -1.83 -2.91
CA GLN A 165 -16.18 -1.38 -2.80
C GLN A 165 -16.64 -1.25 -1.34
N ALA A 166 -16.24 -2.19 -0.48
CA ALA A 166 -16.56 -2.15 0.95
C ALA A 166 -15.89 -0.97 1.67
N ILE A 167 -14.66 -0.60 1.32
CA ILE A 167 -13.97 0.59 1.85
C ILE A 167 -14.73 1.86 1.45
N ILE A 168 -15.12 1.99 0.17
CA ILE A 168 -15.94 3.13 -0.28
C ILE A 168 -17.26 3.22 0.50
N ALA A 169 -17.94 2.08 0.67
CA ALA A 169 -19.21 2.03 1.38
C ALA A 169 -19.10 2.37 2.87
N ALA A 170 -17.98 2.00 3.50
CA ALA A 170 -17.70 2.33 4.90
C ALA A 170 -17.32 3.80 5.09
N GLY A 171 -16.65 4.41 4.10
CA GLY A 171 -15.99 5.70 4.23
C GLY A 171 -14.72 5.62 5.08
N ASN A 172 -14.05 6.76 5.29
CA ASN A 172 -12.89 6.88 6.18
C ASN A 172 -13.28 7.57 7.51
N ALA A 173 -12.39 7.59 8.51
CA ALA A 173 -12.63 8.35 9.75
C ALA A 173 -12.58 9.88 9.57
N GLY A 174 -12.54 10.36 8.32
CA GLY A 174 -12.50 11.77 7.92
C GLY A 174 -11.30 12.08 7.01
N GLY A 175 -11.32 13.26 6.39
CA GLY A 175 -10.24 13.72 5.52
C GLY A 175 -10.36 13.26 4.06
N SER A 176 -9.33 13.53 3.25
CA SER A 176 -9.30 13.27 1.80
C SER A 176 -8.62 11.94 1.41
N SER A 177 -8.37 11.03 2.35
CA SER A 177 -7.60 9.80 2.11
C SER A 177 -8.40 8.62 1.54
N LEU A 178 -9.73 8.71 1.45
CA LEU A 178 -10.59 7.57 1.10
C LEU A 178 -10.11 6.83 -0.15
N TYR A 179 -9.83 7.55 -1.24
CA TYR A 179 -9.37 6.90 -2.46
C TYR A 179 -7.93 6.37 -2.37
N SER A 180 -7.05 7.02 -1.60
CA SER A 180 -5.72 6.44 -1.34
C SER A 180 -5.83 5.12 -0.56
N GLU A 181 -6.76 5.01 0.38
CA GLU A 181 -7.03 3.77 1.11
C GLU A 181 -7.60 2.68 0.20
N VAL A 182 -8.57 3.04 -0.64
CA VAL A 182 -9.15 2.12 -1.64
C VAL A 182 -8.05 1.59 -2.56
N PHE A 183 -7.23 2.46 -3.15
CA PHE A 183 -6.23 2.01 -4.12
C PHE A 183 -5.00 1.36 -3.49
N ALA A 184 -4.65 1.69 -2.25
CA ALA A 184 -3.69 0.90 -1.46
C ALA A 184 -4.21 -0.53 -1.25
N TYR A 185 -5.50 -0.70 -0.95
CA TYR A 185 -6.12 -2.00 -0.84
C TYR A 185 -6.23 -2.74 -2.18
N GLU A 186 -6.66 -2.07 -3.26
CA GLU A 186 -6.78 -2.68 -4.59
C GLU A 186 -5.45 -3.25 -5.07
N LEU A 187 -4.35 -2.54 -4.82
CA LEU A 187 -3.02 -3.03 -5.13
C LEU A 187 -2.70 -4.32 -4.37
N LEU A 188 -2.92 -4.36 -3.05
CA LEU A 188 -2.70 -5.56 -2.23
C LEU A 188 -3.63 -6.71 -2.63
N ALA A 189 -4.90 -6.44 -2.89
CA ALA A 189 -5.87 -7.45 -3.30
C ALA A 189 -5.52 -8.05 -4.67
N ARG A 190 -5.02 -7.23 -5.60
CA ARG A 190 -4.71 -7.67 -6.97
C ARG A 190 -3.33 -8.26 -7.11
N CYS A 191 -2.36 -7.81 -6.32
CA CYS A 191 -0.98 -8.32 -6.37
C CYS A 191 -0.68 -9.41 -5.36
N GLU A 192 -1.25 -9.33 -4.16
CA GLU A 192 -0.93 -10.23 -3.05
C GLU A 192 -2.15 -11.03 -2.60
N LEU A 193 -3.23 -11.01 -3.39
CA LEU A 193 -4.50 -11.70 -3.12
C LEU A 193 -5.09 -11.38 -1.73
N ALA A 194 -4.81 -10.16 -1.24
CA ALA A 194 -5.24 -9.72 0.07
C ALA A 194 -6.77 -9.66 0.18
N THR A 195 -7.30 -10.09 1.33
CA THR A 195 -8.72 -9.97 1.66
C THR A 195 -8.94 -8.93 2.75
N LEU A 196 -9.88 -7.99 2.54
CA LEU A 196 -10.24 -7.01 3.57
C LEU A 196 -10.91 -7.69 4.77
N LEU A 197 -10.37 -7.46 5.97
CA LEU A 197 -10.99 -7.90 7.22
C LEU A 197 -11.75 -6.76 7.90
N LYS A 198 -11.10 -5.59 8.02
CA LYS A 198 -11.63 -4.43 8.73
C LYS A 198 -11.09 -3.12 8.15
N THR A 199 -11.88 -2.06 8.26
CA THR A 199 -11.47 -0.68 7.99
C THR A 199 -11.15 0.05 9.29
N GLU A 200 -10.46 1.20 9.20
CA GLU A 200 -9.95 2.04 10.29
C GLU A 200 -10.92 2.13 11.49
N THR A 201 -12.18 2.44 11.23
CA THR A 201 -13.20 2.67 12.27
C THR A 201 -13.71 1.42 12.98
N THR A 202 -13.33 0.24 12.49
CA THR A 202 -13.81 -1.07 12.97
C THR A 202 -12.72 -1.92 13.62
N ILE A 203 -11.45 -1.49 13.50
CA ILE A 203 -10.32 -2.10 14.20
C ILE A 203 -10.40 -1.70 15.68
N GLU A 204 -10.23 -2.69 16.57
CA GLU A 204 -10.32 -2.53 18.01
C GLU A 204 -8.94 -2.21 18.61
N TYR A 205 -8.90 -1.21 19.48
CA TYR A 205 -7.69 -0.76 20.18
C TYR A 205 -7.90 -0.71 21.69
N VAL A 206 -6.81 -0.88 22.44
CA VAL A 206 -6.77 -0.76 23.90
C VAL A 206 -6.33 0.66 24.27
N GLY A 207 -7.32 1.52 24.56
CA GLY A 207 -7.09 2.91 24.95
C GLY A 207 -6.97 3.85 23.74
N ASP A 208 -6.55 5.09 24.01
CA ASP A 208 -6.38 6.13 22.99
C ASP A 208 -4.97 6.08 22.37
N GLY A 209 -4.85 6.45 21.09
CA GLY A 209 -3.54 6.56 20.43
C GLY A 209 -3.63 6.60 18.91
N LYS A 210 -2.56 6.12 18.24
CA LYS A 210 -2.46 6.07 16.78
C LYS A 210 -3.17 4.85 16.24
N ILE A 211 -3.91 4.99 15.16
CA ILE A 211 -4.68 3.91 14.55
C ILE A 211 -4.10 3.56 13.17
N THR A 212 -4.50 2.42 12.65
CA THR A 212 -4.10 1.84 11.36
C THR A 212 -5.30 1.90 10.42
N ASP A 213 -5.07 2.19 9.15
CA ASP A 213 -6.16 2.48 8.20
C ASP A 213 -6.94 1.22 7.79
N LEU A 214 -6.28 0.08 7.62
CA LEU A 214 -6.92 -1.18 7.22
C LEU A 214 -6.34 -2.38 7.97
N LEU A 215 -7.14 -3.43 8.09
CA LEU A 215 -6.70 -4.77 8.45
C LEU A 215 -7.07 -5.71 7.30
N VAL A 216 -6.07 -6.38 6.76
CA VAL A 216 -6.22 -7.35 5.67
C VAL A 216 -5.71 -8.72 6.10
N GLU A 217 -6.07 -9.73 5.33
CA GLU A 217 -5.50 -11.07 5.40
C GLU A 217 -4.68 -11.32 4.12
N ILE A 218 -3.42 -11.72 4.29
CA ILE A 218 -2.53 -12.17 3.20
C ILE A 218 -1.97 -13.52 3.64
N ASP A 219 -2.11 -14.55 2.80
CA ASP A 219 -1.70 -15.93 3.12
C ASP A 219 -2.23 -16.48 4.46
N GLY A 220 -3.44 -16.06 4.85
CA GLY A 220 -4.08 -16.46 6.09
C GLY A 220 -3.56 -15.74 7.34
N GLU A 221 -2.66 -14.78 7.19
CA GLU A 221 -2.10 -13.98 8.27
C GLU A 221 -2.71 -12.57 8.28
N LYS A 222 -3.01 -12.07 9.49
CA LYS A 222 -3.52 -10.70 9.66
C LYS A 222 -2.38 -9.70 9.48
N VAL A 223 -2.58 -8.74 8.59
CA VAL A 223 -1.61 -7.69 8.27
C VAL A 223 -2.29 -6.34 8.43
N GLY A 224 -1.73 -5.47 9.26
CA GLY A 224 -2.19 -4.08 9.33
C GLY A 224 -1.67 -3.31 8.12
N VAL A 225 -2.43 -2.34 7.62
CA VAL A 225 -2.00 -1.45 6.53
C VAL A 225 -2.23 -0.01 6.93
N SER A 226 -1.16 0.79 6.95
CA SER A 226 -1.24 2.24 7.04
C SER A 226 -1.00 2.87 5.67
N VAL A 227 -1.67 3.98 5.40
CA VAL A 227 -1.65 4.67 4.11
C VAL A 227 -1.09 6.08 4.28
N THR A 228 -0.31 6.51 3.30
CA THR A 228 0.17 7.88 3.21
C THR A 228 0.41 8.28 1.77
N ARG A 229 0.50 9.59 1.54
CA ARG A 229 0.77 10.16 0.23
C ARG A 229 2.13 10.84 0.21
N ALA A 230 2.94 10.53 -0.80
CA ALA A 230 4.20 11.21 -1.07
C ALA A 230 3.97 12.21 -2.20
N VAL A 231 3.66 13.45 -1.82
CA VAL A 231 3.34 14.54 -2.74
C VAL A 231 3.80 15.88 -2.16
N ALA A 232 4.18 16.82 -3.02
CA ALA A 232 4.39 18.22 -2.66
C ALA A 232 3.29 19.10 -3.26
N PHE A 233 2.96 20.22 -2.60
CA PHE A 233 2.02 21.20 -3.13
C PHE A 233 2.71 22.56 -3.38
N PRO A 234 2.48 23.21 -4.55
CA PRO A 234 1.70 22.74 -5.69
C PRO A 234 2.27 21.43 -6.30
N PHE A 235 1.47 20.65 -7.03
CA PHE A 235 1.85 19.31 -7.50
C PHE A 235 3.12 19.26 -8.37
N ASP A 236 3.48 20.37 -9.00
CA ASP A 236 4.70 20.53 -9.79
C ASP A 236 5.93 20.93 -8.95
N SER A 237 5.75 21.13 -7.65
CA SER A 237 6.85 21.46 -6.75
C SER A 237 7.73 20.24 -6.49
N THR A 238 9.02 20.51 -6.29
CA THR A 238 10.01 19.46 -6.01
C THR A 238 9.72 18.83 -4.65
N TYR A 239 9.40 17.53 -4.66
CA TYR A 239 9.40 16.70 -3.46
C TYR A 239 10.83 16.24 -3.14
N THR A 240 11.32 16.63 -1.98
CA THR A 240 12.71 16.42 -1.56
C THR A 240 12.87 15.18 -0.69
N GLU A 241 14.08 14.60 -0.69
CA GLU A 241 14.45 13.51 0.22
C GLU A 241 14.23 13.87 1.71
N ALA A 242 14.45 15.13 2.10
CA ALA A 242 14.20 15.58 3.47
C ALA A 242 12.72 15.54 3.85
N GLN A 243 11.83 15.88 2.91
CA GLN A 243 10.38 15.75 3.10
C GLN A 243 9.97 14.28 3.17
N ALA A 244 10.50 13.45 2.26
CA ALA A 244 10.28 12.00 2.25
C ALA A 244 10.72 11.36 3.57
N LYS A 245 11.91 11.71 4.07
CA LYS A 245 12.43 11.22 5.36
C LYS A 245 11.54 11.62 6.52
N SER A 246 11.14 12.89 6.59
CA SER A 246 10.25 13.39 7.64
C SER A 246 8.89 12.69 7.63
N LEU A 247 8.35 12.41 6.43
CA LEU A 247 7.11 11.68 6.25
C LEU A 247 7.25 10.23 6.75
N LEU A 248 8.28 9.52 6.31
CA LEU A 248 8.53 8.12 6.67
C LEU A 248 8.80 7.97 8.17
N GLU A 249 9.68 8.77 8.78
CA GLU A 249 9.98 8.67 10.21
C GLU A 249 8.73 8.90 11.06
N LYS A 250 7.86 9.84 10.67
CA LYS A 250 6.57 10.05 11.34
C LYS A 250 5.65 8.84 11.19
N LYS A 251 5.45 8.34 9.97
CA LYS A 251 4.51 7.24 9.69
C LYS A 251 4.97 5.91 10.28
N LEU A 252 6.26 5.60 10.20
CA LEU A 252 6.85 4.41 10.83
C LEU A 252 6.75 4.49 12.37
N GLY A 253 6.97 5.67 12.95
CA GLY A 253 6.74 5.88 14.38
C GLY A 253 5.26 5.66 14.79
N ASP A 254 4.32 6.16 14.00
CA ASP A 254 2.88 5.98 14.23
C ASP A 254 2.48 4.49 14.13
N ILE A 255 3.06 3.72 13.20
CA ILE A 255 2.87 2.26 13.05
C ILE A 255 3.32 1.50 14.30
N LEU A 256 4.44 1.87 14.90
CA LEU A 256 4.91 1.23 16.13
C LEU A 256 3.94 1.46 17.29
N LEU A 257 3.33 2.66 17.36
CA LEU A 257 2.34 2.99 18.37
C LEU A 257 1.03 2.22 18.16
N SER A 258 0.51 2.17 16.93
CA SER A 258 -0.73 1.45 16.62
C SER A 258 -0.58 -0.07 16.81
N SER A 259 0.58 -0.63 16.45
CA SER A 259 0.89 -2.04 16.69
C SER A 259 0.98 -2.38 18.17
N GLY A 260 1.44 -1.44 19.00
CA GLY A 260 1.62 -1.62 20.43
C GLY A 260 0.32 -1.72 21.23
N HIS A 261 -0.79 -1.16 20.73
CA HIS A 261 -2.05 -1.07 21.48
C HIS A 261 -3.27 -1.65 20.76
N VAL A 262 -3.12 -2.28 19.59
CA VAL A 262 -4.20 -3.04 18.96
C VAL A 262 -4.73 -4.13 19.91
N ALA A 263 -6.04 -4.30 19.94
CA ALA A 263 -6.69 -5.34 20.73
C ALA A 263 -6.32 -6.73 20.22
N GLU A 264 -6.35 -7.72 21.11
CA GLU A 264 -5.96 -9.10 20.77
C GLU A 264 -6.82 -9.71 19.65
N SER A 265 -8.09 -9.31 19.54
CA SER A 265 -9.03 -9.72 18.48
C SER A 265 -8.54 -9.35 17.08
N ASP A 266 -7.83 -8.22 16.95
CA ASP A 266 -7.42 -7.63 15.67
C ASP A 266 -5.90 -7.55 15.49
N ARG A 267 -5.14 -8.19 16.40
CA ARG A 267 -3.68 -8.20 16.33
C ARG A 267 -3.21 -8.77 14.99
N TRP A 268 -2.42 -7.97 14.28
CA TRP A 268 -1.69 -8.38 13.08
C TRP A 268 -0.29 -8.89 13.45
N VAL A 269 0.28 -9.69 12.55
CA VAL A 269 1.65 -10.21 12.66
C VAL A 269 2.67 -9.30 11.99
N LYS A 270 2.24 -8.49 11.01
CA LYS A 270 3.07 -7.58 10.22
C LYS A 270 2.33 -6.26 9.95
N GLN A 271 3.08 -5.18 9.70
CA GLN A 271 2.54 -3.94 9.17
C GLN A 271 3.11 -3.61 7.79
N ILE A 272 2.22 -3.18 6.91
CA ILE A 272 2.54 -2.53 5.64
C ILE A 272 2.30 -1.02 5.77
N LEU A 273 3.26 -0.22 5.32
CA LEU A 273 3.05 1.18 4.99
C LEU A 273 2.90 1.31 3.47
N SER A 274 1.69 1.54 2.99
CA SER A 274 1.42 1.86 1.59
C SER A 274 1.59 3.36 1.34
N VAL A 275 2.50 3.71 0.44
CA VAL A 275 2.85 5.08 0.07
C VAL A 275 2.40 5.31 -1.36
N VAL A 276 1.39 6.16 -1.56
CA VAL A 276 0.96 6.60 -2.89
C VAL A 276 1.80 7.79 -3.32
N ALA A 277 2.69 7.59 -4.28
CA ALA A 277 3.65 8.57 -4.78
C ALA A 277 3.18 9.21 -6.08
N TYR A 278 3.18 10.55 -6.16
CA TYR A 278 2.63 11.32 -7.28
C TYR A 278 3.47 11.24 -8.59
N GLY A 279 4.38 10.27 -8.68
CA GLY A 279 5.29 10.12 -9.82
C GLY A 279 6.64 9.58 -9.40
N ASP A 280 7.42 9.14 -10.37
CA ASP A 280 8.74 8.51 -10.18
C ASP A 280 9.69 9.30 -9.27
N GLN A 281 9.71 10.64 -9.42
CA GLN A 281 10.57 11.48 -8.60
C GLN A 281 10.22 11.37 -7.11
N HIS A 282 8.94 11.21 -6.78
CA HIS A 282 8.47 11.07 -5.40
C HIS A 282 8.86 9.71 -4.84
N ALA A 283 8.69 8.64 -5.63
CA ALA A 283 9.13 7.30 -5.24
C ALA A 283 10.65 7.25 -5.00
N ALA A 284 11.45 7.81 -5.91
CA ALA A 284 12.91 7.88 -5.76
C ALA A 284 13.33 8.65 -4.49
N ALA A 285 12.61 9.70 -4.12
CA ALA A 285 12.85 10.43 -2.87
C ALA A 285 12.52 9.58 -1.63
N ILE A 286 11.44 8.79 -1.69
CA ILE A 286 11.05 7.83 -0.63
C ILE A 286 12.09 6.72 -0.50
N GLU A 287 12.57 6.14 -1.59
CA GLU A 287 13.62 5.11 -1.60
C GLU A 287 14.94 5.62 -1.01
N SER A 288 15.39 6.80 -1.43
CA SER A 288 16.61 7.43 -0.87
C SER A 288 16.46 7.71 0.63
N ALA A 289 15.31 8.28 1.02
CA ALA A 289 15.01 8.54 2.41
C ALA A 289 15.00 7.25 3.24
N TRP A 290 14.33 6.20 2.78
CA TRP A 290 14.24 4.89 3.42
C TRP A 290 15.63 4.28 3.69
N ALA A 291 16.53 4.33 2.71
CA ALA A 291 17.91 3.85 2.87
C ALA A 291 18.68 4.59 3.96
N SER A 292 18.32 5.85 4.25
CA SER A 292 18.95 6.69 5.28
C SER A 292 18.34 6.55 6.68
N ILE A 293 17.19 5.87 6.83
CA ILE A 293 16.48 5.73 8.11
C ILE A 293 17.08 4.58 8.91
N ASP A 294 17.22 4.80 10.21
CA ASP A 294 17.73 3.79 11.14
C ASP A 294 16.86 2.52 11.14
N ALA A 295 17.49 1.35 11.18
CA ALA A 295 16.78 0.07 11.14
C ALA A 295 15.80 -0.10 12.31
N ALA A 296 16.04 0.51 13.46
CA ALA A 296 15.11 0.48 14.60
C ALA A 296 13.82 1.28 14.34
N VAL A 297 13.88 2.31 13.48
CA VAL A 297 12.69 3.07 13.05
C VAL A 297 11.93 2.31 11.97
N ARG A 298 12.65 1.69 11.03
CA ARG A 298 12.04 0.83 9.99
C ARG A 298 11.37 -0.40 10.58
N ALA A 299 11.96 -0.95 11.64
CA ALA A 299 11.44 -2.06 12.44
C ALA A 299 10.98 -3.25 11.56
N ASP A 300 9.94 -3.94 11.99
CA ASP A 300 9.32 -5.06 11.27
C ASP A 300 8.19 -4.55 10.35
N THR A 301 8.54 -3.68 9.40
CA THR A 301 7.59 -3.01 8.51
C THR A 301 7.97 -3.23 7.05
N ILE A 302 6.97 -3.57 6.24
CA ILE A 302 7.06 -3.60 4.78
C ILE A 302 6.61 -2.23 4.26
N VAL A 303 7.38 -1.58 3.40
CA VAL A 303 6.96 -0.37 2.70
C VAL A 303 6.65 -0.71 1.25
N ILE A 304 5.46 -0.35 0.78
CA ILE A 304 5.11 -0.44 -0.64
C ILE A 304 4.96 0.97 -1.15
N VAL A 305 5.77 1.32 -2.15
CA VAL A 305 5.67 2.61 -2.84
C VAL A 305 4.98 2.39 -4.16
N THR A 306 3.79 2.96 -4.30
CA THR A 306 3.00 2.88 -5.53
C THR A 306 3.02 4.22 -6.21
N VAL A 307 3.69 4.29 -7.36
CA VAL A 307 3.60 5.45 -8.25
C VAL A 307 2.23 5.45 -8.90
N SER A 308 1.49 6.54 -8.77
CA SER A 308 0.28 6.77 -9.54
C SER A 308 0.62 7.49 -10.84
N ASP A 309 0.10 6.96 -11.95
CA ASP A 309 0.25 7.49 -13.30
C ASP A 309 -1.13 7.78 -13.92
N GLY A 310 -1.19 8.66 -14.93
CA GLY A 310 -2.42 9.02 -15.63
C GLY A 310 -3.21 10.14 -14.93
N ASP A 311 -4.54 10.11 -15.02
CA ASP A 311 -5.45 11.04 -14.35
C ASP A 311 -5.70 10.60 -12.89
N ASP A 312 -4.71 10.85 -12.04
CA ASP A 312 -4.61 10.35 -10.67
C ASP A 312 -4.96 11.38 -9.59
N ALA A 313 -5.41 12.57 -9.99
CA ALA A 313 -5.63 13.70 -9.08
C ALA A 313 -6.63 13.39 -7.95
N PHE A 314 -7.56 12.46 -8.17
CA PHE A 314 -8.55 12.03 -7.18
C PHE A 314 -7.93 11.33 -5.95
N LEU A 315 -6.66 10.92 -6.01
CA LEU A 315 -5.93 10.34 -4.89
C LEU A 315 -5.40 11.38 -3.89
N TYR A 316 -5.33 12.67 -4.24
CA TYR A 316 -4.61 13.71 -3.48
C TYR A 316 -5.51 14.81 -2.92
#